data_AF-A0A1M5CSP2-F1
#
_entry.id   AF-A0A1M5CSP2-F1
#
_cell.length_a   1.000
_cell.length_b   1.000
_cell.length_c   1.000
_cell.angle_alpha   90.00
_cell.angle_beta   90.00
_cell.angle_gamma   90.00
#
_symmetry.space_group_name_H-M   'P 1'
#
loop_
_entity.id
_entity.type
_entity.pdbx_description
1 polymer ?
#
loop_
_entity_poly.entity_id
_entity_poly.type
_entity_poly.pdbx_seq_one_letter_code
_entity_poly.pdbx_strand_id
1 'polypeptide(L)'
;MKKLVTTFKLFAVISVLTLTACQNENSEIMQEPVASKVSSADLKKEITPGLKVVPENVQTQINDSKKNLEQYLNNDLQITGITVLGKLSTQKGIDISQELISDRDQFTAEGNILAPETVKVGKIGALFSGDQLVEAQKGLKEAASEQIKTGTDVLEISWTHKGEQFTSLCFYNESGIIWDNVFAGLVMMDARGTTEVSPTDAQAKVASKWFKEWWTAKWLWGSKRGEVGYQITIYYSGSTVSNVDVSDWGNISLGKAKSESKVTKRTGAYGQCRYALGLCTPTGSLSFNSNNFSVSFSGLGSNVVSNGTKSLYP
;
A
#
# COMPACT_ATOMS: atom_id res chain seq x y z
N MET A 1 -1.99 7.29 93.37
CA MET A 1 -2.08 8.65 92.79
C MET A 1 -2.96 8.62 91.56
N LYS A 2 -4.13 9.30 91.66
CA LYS A 2 -4.79 10.13 90.64
C LYS A 2 -4.81 9.59 89.20
N LYS A 3 -5.95 9.04 88.74
CA LYS A 3 -7.07 9.76 88.07
C LYS A 3 -6.73 10.23 86.65
N LEU A 4 -7.64 9.86 85.73
CA LEU A 4 -7.78 10.30 84.34
C LEU A 4 -6.69 9.85 83.36
N VAL A 5 -6.92 8.76 82.62
CA VAL A 5 -7.04 8.78 81.14
C VAL A 5 -7.92 7.60 80.68
N THR A 6 -9.12 7.49 81.25
CA THR A 6 -10.24 6.77 80.64
C THR A 6 -11.08 7.81 79.94
N THR A 7 -11.10 7.78 78.59
CA THR A 7 -11.91 8.54 77.61
C THR A 7 -11.04 9.27 76.58
N PHE A 8 -10.53 8.54 75.60
CA PHE A 8 -10.45 8.90 74.17
C PHE A 8 -9.70 7.77 73.47
N LYS A 9 -10.18 7.33 72.30
CA LYS A 9 -9.70 6.18 71.49
C LYS A 9 -10.35 4.82 71.72
N LEU A 10 -11.44 4.76 72.49
CA LEU A 10 -12.49 3.74 72.30
C LEU A 10 -13.59 4.30 71.36
N PHE A 11 -13.19 4.79 70.19
CA PHE A 11 -14.07 5.29 69.12
C PHE A 11 -13.37 5.25 67.75
N ALA A 12 -12.54 4.23 67.52
CA ALA A 12 -11.85 4.04 66.24
C ALA A 12 -12.03 2.64 65.66
N VAL A 13 -12.88 1.80 66.26
CA VAL A 13 -13.00 0.38 65.85
C VAL A 13 -14.37 0.01 65.30
N ILE A 14 -15.44 0.79 65.49
CA ILE A 14 -16.75 0.47 64.90
C ILE A 14 -17.49 1.78 64.57
N SER A 15 -17.84 1.96 63.29
CA SER A 15 -18.66 3.05 62.69
C SER A 15 -17.94 4.14 61.90
N VAL A 16 -17.23 3.77 60.83
CA VAL A 16 -17.48 4.36 59.50
C VAL A 16 -17.53 3.21 58.50
N LEU A 17 -18.67 2.53 58.53
CA LEU A 17 -19.10 1.51 57.57
C LEU A 17 -19.89 2.18 56.41
N THR A 18 -19.53 3.41 56.06
CA THR A 18 -20.15 4.17 54.98
C THR A 18 -19.09 5.07 54.34
N LEU A 19 -18.28 4.48 53.48
CA LEU A 19 -17.71 5.09 52.27
C LEU A 19 -17.22 3.92 51.40
N THR A 20 -18.21 3.28 50.79
CA THR A 20 -18.10 2.59 49.50
C THR A 20 -17.35 3.47 48.51
N ALA A 21 -16.18 3.03 48.10
CA ALA A 21 -15.69 3.03 46.71
C ALA A 21 -14.17 2.81 46.73
N CYS A 22 -13.74 1.56 46.59
CA CYS A 22 -12.65 1.24 45.68
C CYS A 22 -12.64 -0.27 45.44
N GLN A 23 -12.99 -0.57 44.18
CA GLN A 23 -12.30 -1.55 43.36
C GLN A 23 -12.44 -3.00 43.82
N ASN A 24 -13.63 -3.55 43.56
CA ASN A 24 -13.69 -4.93 43.14
C ASN A 24 -14.61 -5.05 41.91
N GLU A 25 -14.10 -5.77 40.91
CA GLU A 25 -14.81 -6.44 39.83
C GLU A 25 -15.84 -5.63 39.03
N ASN A 26 -15.36 -5.01 37.96
CA ASN A 26 -15.87 -5.38 36.65
C ASN A 26 -14.76 -5.11 35.64
N SER A 27 -14.06 -6.17 35.26
CA SER A 27 -13.46 -6.23 33.94
C SER A 27 -14.63 -6.12 32.96
N GLU A 28 -15.00 -4.90 32.58
CA GLU A 28 -15.61 -4.69 31.28
C GLU A 28 -14.55 -5.15 30.27
N ILE A 29 -14.57 -6.45 29.99
CA ILE A 29 -14.26 -6.93 28.66
C ILE A 29 -15.17 -6.06 27.80
N MET A 30 -14.58 -5.05 27.16
CA MET A 30 -15.16 -4.49 25.95
C MET A 30 -15.28 -5.69 25.02
N GLN A 31 -16.40 -6.40 25.11
CA GLN A 31 -16.92 -7.12 23.97
C GLN A 31 -17.07 -6.02 22.95
N GLU A 32 -16.17 -6.01 21.96
CA GLU A 32 -16.48 -5.41 20.68
C GLU A 32 -17.94 -5.77 20.41
N PRO A 33 -18.82 -4.78 20.15
CA PRO A 33 -20.18 -5.11 19.79
C PRO A 33 -20.07 -6.15 18.69
N VAL A 34 -20.72 -7.30 18.88
CA VAL A 34 -20.86 -8.32 17.85
C VAL A 34 -21.74 -7.70 16.77
N ALA A 35 -21.18 -6.75 16.03
CA ALA A 35 -21.68 -6.34 14.74
C ALA A 35 -21.70 -7.64 13.96
N SER A 36 -22.89 -8.03 13.50
CA SER A 36 -23.07 -9.20 12.66
C SER A 36 -22.05 -9.13 11.53
N LYS A 37 -21.00 -9.95 11.60
CA LYS A 37 -19.92 -9.97 10.61
C LYS A 37 -20.57 -10.22 9.26
N VAL A 38 -20.53 -9.23 8.37
CA VAL A 38 -21.11 -9.35 7.04
C VAL A 38 -20.45 -10.50 6.29
N SER A 39 -21.23 -11.21 5.47
CA SER A 39 -20.76 -12.40 4.76
C SER A 39 -20.83 -12.21 3.25
N SER A 40 -20.08 -13.04 2.51
CA SER A 40 -20.21 -13.12 1.04
C SER A 40 -21.64 -13.50 0.61
N ALA A 41 -22.39 -14.21 1.46
CA ALA A 41 -23.79 -14.50 1.21
C ALA A 41 -24.68 -13.26 1.31
N ASP A 42 -24.36 -12.32 2.21
CA ASP A 42 -25.05 -11.04 2.29
C ASP A 42 -24.73 -10.15 1.10
N LEU A 43 -23.47 -10.13 0.66
CA LEU A 43 -23.07 -9.45 -0.58
C LEU A 43 -23.86 -9.97 -1.79
N LYS A 44 -23.99 -11.29 -1.94
CA LYS A 44 -24.74 -11.91 -3.04
C LYS A 44 -26.22 -11.48 -3.10
N LYS A 45 -26.82 -11.07 -1.98
CA LYS A 45 -28.21 -10.54 -1.96
C LYS A 45 -28.31 -9.11 -2.51
N GLU A 46 -27.20 -8.37 -2.51
CA GLU A 46 -27.13 -6.97 -2.95
C GLU A 46 -26.57 -6.83 -4.39
N ILE A 47 -26.15 -7.96 -4.97
CA ILE A 47 -25.65 -8.05 -6.34
C ILE A 47 -26.80 -8.33 -7.31
N THR A 48 -26.86 -7.58 -8.40
CA THR A 48 -27.73 -7.90 -9.54
C THR A 48 -27.00 -8.81 -10.52
N PRO A 49 -27.71 -9.69 -11.25
CA PRO A 49 -27.11 -10.48 -12.32
C PRO A 49 -26.41 -9.58 -13.33
N GLY A 50 -25.11 -9.83 -13.53
CA GLY A 50 -24.28 -9.15 -14.53
C GLY A 50 -24.14 -9.98 -15.80
N LEU A 51 -23.05 -9.72 -16.54
CA LEU A 51 -22.63 -10.61 -17.63
C LEU A 51 -22.39 -12.03 -17.10
N LYS A 52 -22.70 -13.05 -17.90
CA LYS A 52 -22.46 -14.46 -17.53
C LYS A 52 -21.01 -14.88 -17.74
N VAL A 53 -20.24 -14.08 -18.47
CA VAL A 53 -18.87 -14.36 -18.87
C VAL A 53 -18.01 -13.16 -18.50
N VAL A 54 -16.77 -13.43 -18.08
CA VAL A 54 -15.76 -12.40 -17.80
C VAL A 54 -15.44 -11.65 -19.10
N PRO A 55 -15.50 -10.30 -19.13
CA PRO A 55 -15.11 -9.53 -20.30
C PRO A 55 -13.66 -9.79 -20.75
N GLU A 56 -13.40 -9.67 -22.04
CA GLU A 56 -12.11 -10.04 -22.65
C GLU A 56 -10.92 -9.26 -22.08
N ASN A 57 -11.09 -7.96 -21.82
CA ASN A 57 -10.04 -7.12 -21.21
C ASN A 57 -9.66 -7.61 -19.80
N VAL A 58 -10.65 -7.93 -18.97
CA VAL A 58 -10.45 -8.48 -17.61
C VAL A 58 -9.86 -9.88 -17.70
N GLN A 59 -10.35 -10.71 -18.61
CA GLN A 59 -9.83 -12.06 -18.82
C GLN A 59 -8.36 -12.04 -19.26
N THR A 60 -7.98 -11.09 -20.11
CA THR A 60 -6.60 -10.87 -20.53
C THR A 60 -5.72 -10.48 -19.34
N GLN A 61 -6.18 -9.53 -18.51
CA GLN A 61 -5.47 -9.14 -17.30
C GLN A 61 -5.27 -10.32 -16.34
N ILE A 62 -6.29 -11.15 -16.14
CA ILE A 62 -6.18 -12.35 -15.30
C ILE A 62 -5.18 -13.34 -15.91
N ASN A 63 -5.24 -13.59 -17.22
CA ASN A 63 -4.35 -14.52 -17.91
C ASN A 63 -2.88 -14.06 -17.87
N ASP A 64 -2.62 -12.77 -18.06
CA ASP A 64 -1.26 -12.24 -17.97
C ASP A 64 -0.76 -12.22 -16.53
N SER A 65 -1.65 -11.98 -15.57
CA SER A 65 -1.31 -12.16 -14.14
C SER A 65 -0.93 -13.60 -13.81
N LYS A 66 -1.66 -14.60 -14.33
CA LYS A 66 -1.30 -16.02 -14.18
C LYS A 66 0.11 -16.31 -14.69
N LYS A 67 0.43 -15.86 -15.91
CA LYS A 67 1.76 -16.05 -16.50
C LYS A 67 2.86 -15.42 -15.65
N ASN A 68 2.66 -14.20 -15.17
CA ASN A 68 3.66 -13.51 -14.36
C ASN A 68 3.83 -14.17 -12.99
N LEU A 69 2.75 -14.60 -12.34
CA LEU A 69 2.81 -15.34 -11.08
C LEU A 69 3.56 -16.68 -11.24
N GLU A 70 3.27 -17.42 -12.31
CA GLU A 70 3.97 -18.67 -12.64
C GLU A 70 5.47 -18.41 -12.89
N GLN A 71 5.79 -17.40 -13.71
CA GLN A 71 7.16 -17.06 -14.06
C GLN A 71 8.01 -16.65 -12.87
N TYR A 72 7.47 -15.84 -11.96
CA TYR A 72 8.27 -15.20 -10.93
C TYR A 72 8.13 -15.83 -9.55
N LEU A 73 7.00 -16.47 -9.24
CA LEU A 73 6.74 -17.06 -7.92
C LEU A 73 6.79 -18.60 -7.93
N ASN A 74 7.18 -19.24 -9.04
CA ASN A 74 7.32 -20.70 -9.13
C ASN A 74 6.11 -21.47 -8.59
N ASN A 75 4.90 -20.98 -8.86
CA ASN A 75 3.63 -21.56 -8.39
C ASN A 75 3.37 -21.47 -6.88
N ASP A 76 4.15 -20.71 -6.11
CA ASP A 76 3.85 -20.46 -4.70
C ASP A 76 2.52 -19.75 -4.51
N LEU A 77 2.11 -18.89 -5.45
CA LEU A 77 0.80 -18.22 -5.51
C LEU A 77 0.21 -18.41 -6.92
N GLN A 78 -1.01 -18.94 -7.01
CA GLN A 78 -1.67 -19.24 -8.28
C GLN A 78 -3.14 -18.83 -8.28
N ILE A 79 -3.64 -18.42 -9.45
CA ILE A 79 -5.08 -18.24 -9.70
C ILE A 79 -5.64 -19.54 -10.23
N THR A 80 -6.50 -20.19 -9.48
CA THR A 80 -7.05 -21.53 -9.78
C THR A 80 -8.47 -21.47 -10.36
N GLY A 81 -9.22 -20.39 -10.12
CA GLY A 81 -10.62 -20.28 -10.54
C GLY A 81 -11.12 -18.84 -10.58
N ILE A 82 -12.21 -18.63 -11.32
CA ILE A 82 -12.92 -17.36 -11.40
C ILE A 82 -14.41 -17.66 -11.40
N THR A 83 -15.17 -17.00 -10.53
CA THR A 83 -16.63 -17.07 -10.48
C THR A 83 -17.19 -15.68 -10.67
N VAL A 84 -18.05 -15.50 -11.68
CA VAL A 84 -18.75 -14.22 -11.88
C VAL A 84 -19.87 -14.11 -10.87
N LEU A 85 -19.86 -13.04 -10.05
CA LEU A 85 -20.92 -12.80 -9.06
C LEU A 85 -22.03 -11.90 -9.63
N GLY A 86 -21.66 -10.83 -10.33
CA GLY A 86 -22.60 -9.89 -10.94
C GLY A 86 -22.17 -8.45 -10.72
N LYS A 87 -23.15 -7.55 -10.53
CA LYS A 87 -22.94 -6.09 -10.42
C LYS A 87 -23.41 -5.54 -9.08
N LEU A 88 -22.63 -4.64 -8.48
CA LEU A 88 -23.05 -3.87 -7.30
C LEU A 88 -24.15 -2.88 -7.69
N SER A 89 -25.31 -3.02 -7.07
CA SER A 89 -26.50 -2.23 -7.42
C SER A 89 -26.98 -1.30 -6.30
N THR A 90 -26.53 -1.53 -5.07
CA THR A 90 -26.97 -0.78 -3.87
C THR A 90 -25.77 -0.23 -3.10
N GLN A 91 -25.99 0.87 -2.38
CA GLN A 91 -24.99 1.39 -1.44
C GLN A 91 -24.62 0.36 -0.37
N LYS A 92 -25.60 -0.39 0.12
CA LYS A 92 -25.39 -1.48 1.07
C LYS A 92 -24.46 -2.57 0.53
N GLY A 93 -24.55 -2.93 -0.76
CA GLY A 93 -23.62 -3.85 -1.39
C GLY A 93 -22.18 -3.33 -1.45
N ILE A 94 -22.02 -2.01 -1.63
CA ILE A 94 -20.70 -1.35 -1.57
C ILE A 94 -20.16 -1.40 -0.14
N ASP A 95 -20.98 -1.06 0.86
CA ASP A 95 -20.57 -1.05 2.26
C ASP A 95 -20.16 -2.46 2.72
N ILE A 96 -20.96 -3.49 2.38
CA ILE A 96 -20.60 -4.90 2.63
C ILE A 96 -19.30 -5.26 1.92
N SER A 97 -19.11 -4.83 0.67
CA SER A 97 -17.86 -5.11 -0.07
C SER A 97 -16.65 -4.51 0.64
N GLN A 98 -16.76 -3.27 1.12
CA GLN A 98 -15.70 -2.57 1.85
C GLN A 98 -15.40 -3.24 3.21
N GLU A 99 -16.43 -3.69 3.92
CA GLU A 99 -16.26 -4.46 5.15
C GLU A 99 -15.61 -5.81 4.89
N LEU A 100 -16.05 -6.53 3.85
CA LEU A 100 -15.47 -7.82 3.48
C LEU A 100 -13.99 -7.66 3.15
N ILE A 101 -13.59 -6.82 2.20
CA ILE A 101 -12.18 -6.68 1.78
C ILE A 101 -11.24 -6.17 2.89
N SER A 102 -11.76 -5.49 3.91
CA SER A 102 -10.96 -4.98 5.03
C SER A 102 -11.04 -5.87 6.26
N ASP A 103 -11.79 -6.97 6.22
CA ASP A 103 -11.89 -7.89 7.34
C ASP A 103 -10.53 -8.56 7.61
N ARG A 104 -10.19 -8.71 8.88
CA ARG A 104 -8.91 -9.28 9.32
C ARG A 104 -8.65 -10.69 8.79
N ASP A 105 -9.70 -11.45 8.47
CA ASP A 105 -9.59 -12.82 7.96
C ASP A 105 -9.47 -12.87 6.43
N GLN A 106 -9.59 -11.73 5.73
CA GLN A 106 -9.33 -11.70 4.30
C GLN A 106 -7.86 -11.85 4.00
N PHE A 107 -7.59 -12.51 2.89
CA PHE A 107 -6.26 -12.58 2.31
C PHE A 107 -5.90 -11.27 1.61
N THR A 108 -4.61 -10.95 1.71
CA THR A 108 -3.94 -9.92 0.92
C THR A 108 -2.56 -10.42 0.55
N ALA A 109 -1.91 -9.70 -0.36
CA ALA A 109 -0.53 -9.95 -0.72
C ALA A 109 0.23 -8.62 -0.81
N GLU A 110 1.49 -8.60 -0.43
CA GLU A 110 2.38 -7.44 -0.63
C GLU A 110 3.76 -7.93 -1.09
N GLY A 111 4.49 -7.09 -1.81
CA GLY A 111 5.83 -7.38 -2.30
C GLY A 111 5.98 -7.24 -3.82
N ASN A 112 7.23 -7.22 -4.25
CA ASN A 112 7.60 -7.16 -5.65
C ASN A 112 7.80 -8.58 -6.17
N ILE A 113 6.99 -9.04 -7.12
CA ILE A 113 7.14 -10.42 -7.61
C ILE A 113 8.46 -10.62 -8.36
N LEU A 114 9.09 -9.56 -8.87
CA LEU A 114 10.44 -9.66 -9.47
C LEU A 114 11.55 -9.89 -8.42
N ALA A 115 11.22 -9.78 -7.13
CA ALA A 115 12.04 -10.09 -5.97
C ALA A 115 11.22 -10.97 -5.00
N PRO A 116 11.01 -12.27 -5.33
CA PRO A 116 10.04 -13.14 -4.67
C PRO A 116 10.20 -13.23 -3.15
N GLU A 117 11.41 -13.05 -2.63
CA GLU A 117 11.70 -13.01 -1.19
C GLU A 117 11.00 -11.86 -0.45
N THR A 118 10.56 -10.82 -1.16
CA THR A 118 9.80 -9.70 -0.61
C THR A 118 8.30 -9.99 -0.52
N VAL A 119 7.84 -11.07 -1.18
CA VAL A 119 6.42 -11.38 -1.28
C VAL A 119 5.90 -12.04 -0.01
N LYS A 120 4.85 -11.44 0.54
CA LYS A 120 4.07 -11.98 1.65
C LYS A 120 2.63 -12.13 1.19
N VAL A 121 2.04 -13.28 1.52
CA VAL A 121 0.63 -13.57 1.27
C VAL A 121 0.06 -14.15 2.55
N GLY A 122 -1.09 -13.67 2.98
CA GLY A 122 -1.74 -14.15 4.20
C GLY A 122 -2.96 -13.34 4.58
N LYS A 123 -3.62 -13.77 5.64
CA LYS A 123 -4.73 -13.02 6.23
C LYS A 123 -4.23 -11.68 6.78
N ILE A 124 -5.00 -10.61 6.58
CA ILE A 124 -4.63 -9.25 7.02
C ILE A 124 -4.25 -9.25 8.52
N GLY A 125 -5.05 -9.88 9.37
CA GLY A 125 -4.81 -9.97 10.82
C GLY A 125 -3.67 -10.91 11.24
N ALA A 126 -3.10 -11.67 10.30
CA ALA A 126 -1.88 -12.44 10.52
C ALA A 126 -0.63 -11.68 10.06
N LEU A 127 -0.77 -10.79 9.07
CA LEU A 127 0.31 -9.94 8.56
C LEU A 127 0.51 -8.67 9.40
N PHE A 128 -0.56 -8.17 10.03
CA PHE A 128 -0.56 -6.93 10.80
C PHE A 128 -1.22 -7.12 12.18
N SER A 129 -0.77 -6.36 13.17
CA SER A 129 -1.29 -6.40 14.54
C SER A 129 -1.32 -5.01 15.17
N GLY A 130 -2.14 -4.84 16.22
CA GLY A 130 -2.28 -3.56 16.92
C GLY A 130 -2.64 -2.41 15.98
N ASP A 131 -1.98 -1.27 16.14
CA ASP A 131 -2.23 -0.06 15.34
C ASP A 131 -2.01 -0.27 13.84
N GLN A 132 -1.07 -1.12 13.45
CA GLN A 132 -0.81 -1.42 12.03
C GLN A 132 -2.00 -2.12 11.37
N LEU A 133 -2.69 -3.00 12.10
CA LEU A 133 -3.90 -3.65 11.61
C LEU A 133 -5.01 -2.61 11.40
N VAL A 134 -5.23 -1.74 12.39
CA VAL A 134 -6.24 -0.69 12.31
C VAL A 134 -5.97 0.25 11.12
N GLU A 135 -4.71 0.68 10.94
CA GLU A 135 -4.30 1.50 9.80
C GLU A 135 -4.50 0.79 8.47
N ALA A 136 -4.14 -0.50 8.37
CA ALA A 136 -4.33 -1.29 7.16
C ALA A 136 -5.83 -1.42 6.81
N GLN A 137 -6.68 -1.78 7.77
CA GLN A 137 -8.12 -1.93 7.55
C GLN A 137 -8.77 -0.59 7.15
N LYS A 138 -8.39 0.50 7.80
CA LYS A 138 -8.85 1.85 7.45
C LYS A 138 -8.42 2.23 6.04
N GLY A 139 -7.14 2.06 5.72
CA GLY A 139 -6.60 2.39 4.41
C GLY A 139 -7.22 1.56 3.28
N LEU A 140 -7.52 0.27 3.53
CA LEU A 140 -8.23 -0.58 2.58
C LEU A 140 -9.65 -0.07 2.31
N LYS A 141 -10.39 0.30 3.37
CA LYS A 141 -11.74 0.88 3.22
C LYS A 141 -11.69 2.17 2.43
N GLU A 142 -10.78 3.08 2.75
CA GLU A 142 -10.62 4.37 2.06
C GLU A 142 -10.28 4.17 0.58
N ALA A 143 -9.21 3.41 0.27
CA ALA A 143 -8.77 3.19 -1.10
C ALA A 143 -9.82 2.45 -1.93
N ALA A 144 -10.51 1.46 -1.35
CA ALA A 144 -11.58 0.77 -2.04
C ALA A 144 -12.82 1.65 -2.25
N SER A 145 -13.14 2.56 -1.33
CA SER A 145 -14.29 3.48 -1.48
C SER A 145 -14.13 4.45 -2.65
N GLU A 146 -12.90 4.79 -3.03
CA GLU A 146 -12.62 5.64 -4.19
C GLU A 146 -12.89 4.91 -5.52
N GLN A 147 -12.64 3.59 -5.54
CA GLN A 147 -12.70 2.76 -6.75
C GLN A 147 -14.05 2.07 -6.92
N ILE A 148 -14.60 1.50 -5.84
CA ILE A 148 -15.80 0.66 -5.85
C ILE A 148 -17.04 1.55 -5.73
N LYS A 149 -17.81 1.62 -6.81
CA LYS A 149 -19.02 2.44 -6.93
C LYS A 149 -20.20 1.60 -7.39
N THR A 150 -21.41 2.15 -7.30
CA THR A 150 -22.59 1.54 -7.91
C THR A 150 -22.32 1.30 -9.39
N GLY A 151 -22.70 0.13 -9.90
CA GLY A 151 -22.45 -0.28 -11.27
C GLY A 151 -21.14 -1.05 -11.49
N THR A 152 -20.28 -1.14 -10.47
CA THR A 152 -19.04 -1.95 -10.51
C THR A 152 -19.38 -3.44 -10.58
N ASP A 153 -18.72 -4.17 -11.46
CA ASP A 153 -18.88 -5.61 -11.60
C ASP A 153 -17.93 -6.35 -10.63
N VAL A 154 -18.33 -7.53 -10.17
CA VAL A 154 -17.66 -8.30 -9.12
C VAL A 154 -17.44 -9.74 -9.57
N LEU A 155 -16.20 -10.20 -9.39
CA LEU A 155 -15.77 -11.58 -9.52
C LEU A 155 -15.28 -12.08 -8.16
N GLU A 156 -15.40 -13.37 -7.93
CA GLU A 156 -14.64 -14.09 -6.92
C GLU A 156 -13.47 -14.81 -7.61
N ILE A 157 -12.26 -14.57 -7.14
CA ILE A 157 -11.06 -15.25 -7.65
C ILE A 157 -10.65 -16.31 -6.64
N SER A 158 -10.48 -17.54 -7.10
CA SER A 158 -9.94 -18.63 -6.31
C SER A 158 -8.42 -18.68 -6.47
N TRP A 159 -7.73 -18.80 -5.35
CA TRP A 159 -6.29 -18.82 -5.26
C TRP A 159 -5.79 -20.09 -4.58
N THR A 160 -4.54 -20.42 -4.84
CA THR A 160 -3.77 -21.34 -4.01
C THR A 160 -2.45 -20.67 -3.65
N HIS A 161 -2.11 -20.67 -2.36
CA HIS A 161 -0.82 -20.21 -1.88
C HIS A 161 -0.18 -21.30 -1.01
N LYS A 162 0.94 -21.88 -1.48
CA LYS A 162 1.66 -22.95 -0.78
C LYS A 162 0.76 -24.10 -0.28
N GLY A 163 -0.24 -24.45 -1.10
CA GLY A 163 -1.23 -25.50 -0.80
C GLY A 163 -2.47 -25.06 -0.04
N GLU A 164 -2.50 -23.84 0.53
CA GLU A 164 -3.70 -23.26 1.13
C GLU A 164 -4.58 -22.62 0.06
N GLN A 165 -5.88 -22.93 0.07
CA GLN A 165 -6.85 -22.33 -0.83
C GLN A 165 -7.56 -21.18 -0.16
N PHE A 166 -7.75 -20.10 -0.89
CA PHE A 166 -8.54 -18.95 -0.45
C PHE A 166 -9.22 -18.26 -1.64
N THR A 167 -10.11 -17.34 -1.33
CA THR A 167 -10.79 -16.52 -2.33
C THR A 167 -10.59 -15.04 -2.04
N SER A 168 -10.62 -14.21 -3.07
CA SER A 168 -10.67 -12.76 -2.96
C SER A 168 -11.79 -12.19 -3.84
N LEU A 169 -12.29 -11.01 -3.46
CA LEU A 169 -13.22 -10.24 -4.28
C LEU A 169 -12.42 -9.34 -5.22
N CYS A 170 -12.70 -9.50 -6.52
CA CYS A 170 -12.13 -8.69 -7.59
C CYS A 170 -13.21 -7.83 -8.22
N PHE A 171 -13.01 -6.52 -8.15
CA PHE A 171 -13.90 -5.50 -8.69
C PHE A 171 -13.33 -5.02 -10.01
N TYR A 172 -14.21 -4.84 -11.00
CA TYR A 172 -13.82 -4.42 -12.34
C TYR A 172 -14.89 -3.55 -12.99
N ASN A 173 -14.49 -2.85 -14.06
CA ASN A 173 -15.37 -2.10 -14.93
C ASN A 173 -14.93 -2.27 -16.40
N GLU A 174 -15.46 -1.43 -17.29
CA GLU A 174 -15.14 -1.46 -18.72
C GLU A 174 -13.65 -1.24 -19.03
N SER A 175 -12.91 -0.58 -18.14
CA SER A 175 -11.46 -0.36 -18.28
C SER A 175 -10.61 -1.53 -17.77
N GLY A 176 -11.20 -2.48 -17.04
CA GLY A 176 -10.53 -3.66 -16.49
C GLY A 176 -10.67 -3.76 -14.97
N ILE A 177 -9.78 -4.54 -14.35
CA ILE A 177 -9.68 -4.72 -12.90
C ILE A 177 -9.35 -3.37 -12.24
N ILE A 178 -10.14 -3.01 -11.24
CA ILE A 178 -9.92 -1.78 -10.45
C ILE A 178 -9.47 -2.07 -9.01
N TRP A 179 -9.87 -3.22 -8.45
CA TRP A 179 -9.47 -3.60 -7.09
C TRP A 179 -9.54 -5.10 -6.85
N ASP A 180 -8.54 -5.62 -6.15
CA ASP A 180 -8.52 -6.93 -5.50
C ASP A 180 -7.36 -6.89 -4.50
N ASN A 181 -7.51 -7.43 -3.29
CA ASN A 181 -6.48 -7.31 -2.25
C ASN A 181 -5.13 -7.96 -2.61
N VAL A 182 -5.12 -8.94 -3.51
CA VAL A 182 -3.90 -9.59 -4.03
C VAL A 182 -3.36 -8.78 -5.21
N PHE A 183 -4.19 -8.47 -6.21
CA PHE A 183 -3.73 -7.69 -7.38
C PHE A 183 -3.27 -6.27 -7.03
N ALA A 184 -3.98 -5.61 -6.11
CA ALA A 184 -3.68 -4.26 -5.67
C ALA A 184 -2.46 -4.20 -4.75
N GLY A 185 -2.19 -5.29 -4.03
CA GLY A 185 -1.09 -5.33 -3.08
C GLY A 185 0.25 -5.73 -3.68
N LEU A 186 0.28 -6.54 -4.74
CA LEU A 186 1.51 -6.92 -5.44
C LEU A 186 1.93 -5.92 -6.53
N VAL A 187 3.22 -5.88 -6.81
CA VAL A 187 3.82 -5.05 -7.86
C VAL A 187 4.85 -5.83 -8.68
N MET A 188 5.04 -5.41 -9.93
CA MET A 188 6.21 -5.75 -10.72
C MET A 188 7.05 -4.51 -10.95
N MET A 189 8.30 -4.50 -10.48
CA MET A 189 9.19 -3.38 -10.73
C MET A 189 10.66 -3.81 -10.74
N ASP A 190 11.40 -3.42 -11.77
CA ASP A 190 12.83 -3.72 -11.83
C ASP A 190 13.60 -2.80 -10.87
N ALA A 191 14.30 -3.39 -9.90
CA ALA A 191 15.07 -2.64 -8.92
C ALA A 191 16.19 -1.78 -9.56
N ARG A 192 16.66 -2.14 -10.76
CA ARG A 192 17.72 -1.42 -11.48
C ARG A 192 17.26 -0.11 -12.09
N GLY A 193 15.94 0.07 -12.28
CA GLY A 193 15.40 1.23 -12.99
C GLY A 193 15.80 1.26 -14.48
N THR A 194 15.43 2.35 -15.14
CA THR A 194 15.78 2.67 -16.52
C THR A 194 16.57 3.96 -16.53
N THR A 195 17.59 4.05 -17.37
CA THR A 195 18.41 5.26 -17.51
C THR A 195 18.41 5.76 -18.93
N GLU A 196 18.52 7.07 -19.09
CA GLU A 196 18.64 7.75 -20.38
C GLU A 196 19.61 8.92 -20.24
N VAL A 197 20.42 9.16 -21.26
CA VAL A 197 21.38 10.26 -21.31
C VAL A 197 21.18 11.05 -22.59
N SER A 198 21.43 12.37 -22.51
CA SER A 198 21.41 13.23 -23.69
C SER A 198 22.36 12.69 -24.79
N PRO A 199 21.97 12.75 -26.09
CA PRO A 199 22.79 12.28 -27.19
C PRO A 199 24.20 12.89 -27.24
N THR A 200 25.17 12.12 -27.72
CA THR A 200 26.60 12.49 -27.75
C THR A 200 26.96 13.45 -28.88
N ASP A 201 26.07 13.65 -29.86
CA ASP A 201 26.33 14.45 -31.08
C ASP A 201 26.20 15.98 -30.91
N ALA A 202 26.11 16.48 -29.68
CA ALA A 202 26.14 17.91 -29.40
C ALA A 202 27.59 18.46 -29.47
N GLN A 203 28.13 18.62 -30.69
CA GLN A 203 29.43 19.26 -30.96
C GLN A 203 29.51 20.74 -30.53
N ALA A 204 28.45 21.33 -29.99
CA ALA A 204 28.45 22.71 -29.52
C ALA A 204 28.57 22.77 -27.99
N LYS A 205 29.62 23.42 -27.51
CA LYS A 205 29.86 23.88 -26.12
C LYS A 205 28.83 24.95 -25.64
N VAL A 206 27.60 24.86 -26.15
CA VAL A 206 26.45 25.75 -25.97
C VAL A 206 25.18 24.92 -25.64
N ALA A 207 25.25 23.59 -25.68
CA ALA A 207 24.13 22.70 -25.38
C ALA A 207 24.15 22.19 -23.94
N SER A 208 22.98 21.87 -23.37
CA SER A 208 22.86 21.21 -22.06
C SER A 208 23.12 19.71 -22.16
N LYS A 209 23.63 19.11 -21.09
CA LYS A 209 23.75 17.65 -20.92
C LYS A 209 22.80 17.20 -19.81
N TRP A 210 22.07 16.12 -20.03
CA TRP A 210 21.17 15.59 -19.01
C TRP A 210 21.31 14.08 -18.84
N PHE A 211 20.95 13.63 -17.64
CA PHE A 211 20.84 12.24 -17.24
C PHE A 211 19.50 12.06 -16.54
N LYS A 212 18.77 11.03 -16.94
CA LYS A 212 17.46 10.69 -16.45
C LYS A 212 17.47 9.26 -15.93
N GLU A 213 16.87 9.03 -14.78
CA GLU A 213 16.73 7.70 -14.19
C GLU A 213 15.35 7.55 -13.55
N TRP A 214 14.67 6.44 -13.83
CA TRP A 214 13.31 6.21 -13.38
C TRP A 214 12.96 4.73 -13.18
N TRP A 215 11.95 4.47 -12.38
CA TRP A 215 11.42 3.16 -12.06
C TRP A 215 9.94 3.11 -12.40
N THR A 216 9.54 2.12 -13.20
CA THR A 216 8.15 1.93 -13.60
C THR A 216 7.55 0.75 -12.84
N ALA A 217 6.61 1.05 -11.94
CA ALA A 217 5.78 0.02 -11.31
C ALA A 217 4.72 -0.46 -12.30
N LYS A 218 4.55 -1.78 -12.37
CA LYS A 218 3.53 -2.44 -13.19
C LYS A 218 2.57 -3.23 -12.31
N TRP A 219 1.33 -3.33 -12.77
CA TRP A 219 0.36 -4.29 -12.26
C TRP A 219 0.81 -5.72 -12.52
N LEU A 220 0.21 -6.71 -11.86
CA LEU A 220 0.49 -8.13 -12.11
C LEU A 220 0.25 -8.55 -13.56
N TRP A 221 -0.62 -7.85 -14.31
CA TRP A 221 -0.84 -8.08 -15.74
C TRP A 221 0.08 -7.24 -16.65
N GLY A 222 1.08 -6.57 -16.11
CA GLY A 222 2.16 -5.93 -16.87
C GLY A 222 1.91 -4.51 -17.38
N SER A 223 0.68 -3.99 -17.30
CA SER A 223 0.44 -2.58 -17.66
C SER A 223 1.08 -1.63 -16.62
N LYS A 224 1.44 -0.42 -17.07
CA LYS A 224 2.03 0.60 -16.21
C LYS A 224 1.01 0.98 -15.11
N ARG A 225 1.46 0.88 -13.86
CA ARG A 225 0.72 1.28 -12.66
C ARG A 225 1.18 2.63 -12.14
N GLY A 226 2.48 2.90 -12.22
CA GLY A 226 3.07 4.15 -11.75
C GLY A 226 4.51 4.30 -12.18
N GLU A 227 5.08 5.46 -11.90
CA GLU A 227 6.48 5.76 -12.16
C GLU A 227 7.00 6.81 -11.20
N VAL A 228 8.25 6.63 -10.76
CA VAL A 228 9.04 7.63 -10.05
C VAL A 228 10.37 7.81 -10.74
N GLY A 229 10.89 9.03 -10.78
CA GLY A 229 12.18 9.29 -11.38
C GLY A 229 12.70 10.68 -11.11
N TYR A 230 13.93 10.92 -11.57
CA TYR A 230 14.56 12.23 -11.57
C TYR A 230 15.36 12.45 -12.85
N GLN A 231 15.60 13.72 -13.14
CA GLN A 231 16.47 14.17 -14.23
C GLN A 231 17.39 15.27 -13.73
N ILE A 232 18.69 15.12 -13.96
CA ILE A 232 19.69 16.17 -13.72
C ILE A 232 20.05 16.78 -15.06
N THR A 233 20.06 18.10 -15.13
CA THR A 233 20.47 18.86 -16.33
C THR A 233 21.62 19.80 -15.98
N ILE A 234 22.71 19.74 -16.75
CA ILE A 234 23.85 20.65 -16.66
C ILE A 234 23.82 21.57 -17.87
N TYR A 235 23.99 22.85 -17.62
CA TYR A 235 24.08 23.90 -18.64
C TYR A 235 25.52 24.38 -18.77
N TYR A 236 25.92 24.69 -20.01
CA TYR A 236 27.25 25.20 -20.32
C TYR A 236 27.16 26.64 -20.82
N SER A 237 28.18 27.43 -20.49
CA SER A 237 28.48 28.71 -21.13
C SER A 237 29.91 28.64 -21.66
N GLY A 238 30.04 28.29 -22.94
CA GLY A 238 31.34 27.94 -23.51
C GLY A 238 31.89 26.66 -22.87
N SER A 239 33.15 26.66 -22.43
CA SER A 239 33.79 25.47 -21.84
C SER A 239 33.51 25.27 -20.35
N THR A 240 32.70 26.13 -19.71
CA THR A 240 32.44 26.05 -18.27
C THR A 240 30.98 25.68 -18.00
N VAL A 241 30.77 24.94 -16.90
CA VAL A 241 29.42 24.68 -16.38
C VAL A 241 28.87 25.97 -15.80
N SER A 242 27.74 26.44 -16.32
CA SER A 242 27.08 27.67 -15.89
C SER A 242 26.00 27.41 -14.85
N ASN A 243 25.28 26.29 -14.95
CA ASN A 243 24.21 25.96 -14.02
C ASN A 243 23.96 24.44 -13.96
N VAL A 244 23.30 24.02 -12.89
CA VAL A 244 22.78 22.66 -12.68
C VAL A 244 21.35 22.77 -12.20
N ASP A 245 20.47 21.99 -12.82
CA ASP A 245 19.08 21.84 -12.43
C ASP A 245 18.73 20.38 -12.17
N VAL A 246 17.72 20.15 -11.33
CA VAL A 246 17.18 18.82 -11.07
C VAL A 246 15.66 18.89 -11.02
N SER A 247 15.01 17.97 -11.74
CA SER A 247 13.58 17.74 -11.67
C SER A 247 13.30 16.32 -11.24
N ASP A 248 12.19 16.12 -10.55
CA ASP A 248 11.71 14.80 -10.14
C ASP A 248 10.22 14.68 -10.36
N TRP A 249 9.74 13.44 -10.48
CA TRP A 249 8.33 13.13 -10.66
C TRP A 249 7.97 11.83 -9.97
N GLY A 250 6.72 11.73 -9.57
CA GLY A 250 6.13 10.52 -8.99
C GLY A 250 4.65 10.49 -9.28
N ASN A 251 4.15 9.41 -9.85
CA ASN A 251 2.72 9.17 -10.07
C ASN A 251 2.41 7.69 -9.93
N ILE A 252 1.21 7.37 -9.46
CA ILE A 252 0.69 6.01 -9.40
C ILE A 252 -0.83 6.02 -9.50
N SER A 253 -1.40 5.04 -10.19
CA SER A 253 -2.86 4.92 -10.38
C SER A 253 -3.59 4.46 -9.12
N LEU A 254 -2.92 3.68 -8.27
CA LEU A 254 -3.47 3.20 -7.00
C LEU A 254 -2.35 3.07 -5.96
N GLY A 255 -2.42 3.90 -4.92
CA GLY A 255 -1.41 4.01 -3.88
C GLY A 255 -0.87 5.43 -3.74
N LYS A 256 0.36 5.56 -3.23
CA LYS A 256 1.05 6.84 -3.11
C LYS A 256 2.39 6.78 -3.85
N ALA A 257 2.71 7.87 -4.52
CA ALA A 257 4.00 8.10 -5.16
C ALA A 257 4.54 9.43 -4.68
N LYS A 258 5.82 9.47 -4.30
CA LYS A 258 6.48 10.71 -3.93
C LYS A 258 7.94 10.68 -4.33
N SER A 259 8.42 11.84 -4.75
CA SER A 259 9.77 12.06 -5.22
C SER A 259 10.26 13.37 -4.62
N GLU A 260 11.53 13.40 -4.23
CA GLU A 260 12.23 14.61 -3.78
C GLU A 260 13.66 14.57 -4.29
N SER A 261 14.10 15.66 -4.93
CA SER A 261 15.46 15.80 -5.43
C SER A 261 16.06 17.18 -5.10
N LYS A 262 17.39 17.24 -4.97
CA LYS A 262 18.11 18.49 -4.70
C LYS A 262 19.51 18.48 -5.27
N VAL A 263 19.91 19.56 -5.91
CA VAL A 263 21.30 19.81 -6.32
C VAL A 263 22.17 19.99 -5.08
N THR A 264 23.27 19.23 -4.99
CA THR A 264 24.25 19.36 -3.91
C THR A 264 25.51 20.04 -4.45
N LYS A 265 25.91 21.17 -3.84
CA LYS A 265 27.16 21.84 -4.18
C LYS A 265 28.31 21.14 -3.48
N ARG A 266 29.15 20.42 -4.23
CA ARG A 266 30.49 20.01 -3.78
C ARG A 266 31.54 20.61 -4.70
N THR A 267 32.55 21.21 -4.10
CA THR A 267 33.78 21.60 -4.79
C THR A 267 34.43 20.34 -5.37
N GLY A 268 34.57 20.25 -6.70
CA GLY A 268 35.28 19.16 -7.38
C GLY A 268 34.44 18.28 -8.31
N ALA A 269 33.10 18.28 -8.19
CA ALA A 269 32.19 17.50 -9.05
C ALA A 269 31.04 18.38 -9.57
N TYR A 270 30.70 18.27 -10.85
CA TYR A 270 29.62 19.04 -11.47
C TYR A 270 28.37 18.18 -11.73
N GLY A 271 27.19 18.78 -11.50
CA GLY A 271 25.90 18.10 -11.66
C GLY A 271 25.64 17.01 -10.64
N GLN A 272 26.00 17.28 -9.38
CA GLN A 272 25.67 16.36 -8.30
C GLN A 272 24.27 16.64 -7.77
N CYS A 273 23.43 15.61 -7.70
CA CYS A 273 22.15 15.67 -7.00
C CYS A 273 22.04 14.57 -5.95
N ARG A 274 21.21 14.84 -4.94
CA ARG A 274 20.67 13.85 -4.02
C ARG A 274 19.20 13.66 -4.34
N TYR A 275 18.75 12.41 -4.35
CA TYR A 275 17.37 12.07 -4.63
C TYR A 275 16.85 11.04 -3.63
N ALA A 276 15.54 11.08 -3.42
CA ALA A 276 14.77 10.05 -2.76
C ALA A 276 13.45 9.88 -3.54
N LEU A 277 13.09 8.64 -3.83
CA LEU A 277 11.92 8.26 -4.59
C LEU A 277 11.21 7.13 -3.85
N GLY A 278 9.89 7.16 -3.84
CA GLY A 278 9.06 6.22 -3.10
C GLY A 278 7.75 5.90 -3.82
N LEU A 279 7.42 4.61 -3.89
CA LEU A 279 6.10 4.11 -4.30
C LEU A 279 5.56 3.17 -3.21
N CYS A 280 4.28 3.31 -2.89
CA CYS A 280 3.58 2.42 -1.98
C CYS A 280 2.21 2.03 -2.54
N THR A 281 1.83 0.75 -2.47
CA THR A 281 0.57 0.23 -3.03
C THR A 281 -0.13 -0.76 -2.11
N PRO A 282 -1.45 -0.71 -1.85
CA PRO A 282 -2.42 0.31 -2.27
C PRO A 282 -2.72 1.33 -1.16
N THR A 283 -2.42 1.03 0.10
CA THR A 283 -2.94 1.80 1.25
C THR A 283 -1.86 2.47 2.09
N GLY A 284 -0.60 2.11 1.88
CA GLY A 284 0.44 2.62 2.73
C GLY A 284 0.75 4.10 2.49
N SER A 285 1.38 4.68 3.50
CA SER A 285 1.78 6.09 3.53
C SER A 285 3.26 6.25 3.29
N LEU A 286 3.62 7.35 2.62
CA LEU A 286 4.99 7.73 2.32
C LEU A 286 5.33 8.99 3.10
N SER A 287 6.39 8.92 3.91
CA SER A 287 6.97 10.12 4.53
C SER A 287 8.41 10.29 4.08
N PHE A 288 8.80 11.55 3.86
CA PHE A 288 10.11 11.94 3.38
C PHE A 288 10.71 12.90 4.38
N ASN A 289 11.95 12.62 4.76
CA ASN A 289 12.76 13.56 5.49
C ASN A 289 13.75 14.22 4.53
N SER A 290 13.47 15.46 4.15
CA SER A 290 14.25 16.24 3.19
C SER A 290 15.65 16.63 3.69
N ASN A 291 15.92 16.53 5.00
CA ASN A 291 17.24 16.81 5.56
C ASN A 291 18.21 15.66 5.31
N ASN A 292 17.74 14.42 5.39
CA ASN A 292 18.57 13.22 5.25
C ASN A 292 18.17 12.33 4.05
N PHE A 293 17.20 12.73 3.22
CA PHE A 293 16.69 11.99 2.06
C PHE A 293 16.33 10.54 2.39
N SER A 294 15.79 10.30 3.59
CA SER A 294 15.24 8.99 3.98
C SER A 294 13.75 8.92 3.64
N VAL A 295 13.30 7.75 3.19
CA VAL A 295 11.89 7.44 2.95
C VAL A 295 11.43 6.46 4.01
N SER A 296 10.27 6.71 4.62
CA SER A 296 9.61 5.78 5.53
C SER A 296 8.20 5.43 5.05
N PHE A 297 7.76 4.23 5.44
CA PHE A 297 6.49 3.63 5.04
C PHE A 297 5.68 3.21 6.26
N SER A 298 4.37 3.31 6.16
CA SER A 298 3.42 2.68 7.08
C SER A 298 2.22 2.14 6.30
N GLY A 299 1.42 1.25 6.90
CA GLY A 299 0.24 0.66 6.28
C GLY A 299 0.52 -0.55 5.38
N LEU A 300 -0.54 -1.06 4.73
CA LEU A 300 -0.50 -2.28 3.92
C LEU A 300 -0.07 -1.97 2.49
N GLY A 301 0.97 -2.68 2.04
CA GLY A 301 1.37 -2.57 0.65
C GLY A 301 2.79 -2.90 0.24
N SER A 302 2.98 -3.14 -1.06
CA SER A 302 4.31 -3.15 -1.67
C SER A 302 4.96 -1.78 -1.58
N ASN A 303 6.17 -1.75 -1.05
CA ASN A 303 6.97 -0.55 -0.87
C ASN A 303 8.20 -0.62 -1.75
N VAL A 304 8.47 0.48 -2.45
CA VAL A 304 9.68 0.65 -3.25
C VAL A 304 10.35 1.94 -2.84
N VAL A 305 11.65 1.88 -2.62
CA VAL A 305 12.52 3.05 -2.41
C VAL A 305 13.67 3.02 -3.40
N SER A 306 14.00 4.19 -3.93
CA SER A 306 15.33 4.45 -4.46
C SER A 306 15.82 5.79 -3.94
N ASN A 307 16.96 5.79 -3.24
CA ASN A 307 17.61 7.02 -2.78
C ASN A 307 19.11 6.94 -2.99
N GLY A 308 19.74 8.09 -3.16
CA GLY A 308 21.16 8.10 -3.49
C GLY A 308 21.70 9.46 -3.86
N THR A 309 22.94 9.43 -4.35
CA THR A 309 23.63 10.60 -4.90
C THR A 309 24.12 10.25 -6.29
N LYS A 310 23.85 11.13 -7.26
CA LYS A 310 24.31 10.98 -8.64
C LYS A 310 25.19 12.16 -9.00
N SER A 311 26.33 11.92 -9.66
CA SER A 311 27.17 12.95 -10.28
C SER A 311 27.31 12.66 -11.76
N LEU A 312 27.22 13.68 -12.62
CA LEU A 312 27.46 13.52 -14.06
C LEU A 312 28.90 13.80 -14.46
N TYR A 313 29.64 14.52 -13.61
CA TYR A 313 31.08 14.75 -13.72
C TYR A 313 31.69 14.57 -12.32
N PRO A 314 32.11 13.33 -11.96
CA PRO A 314 32.80 13.06 -10.70
C PRO A 314 34.17 13.73 -10.63
#